data_AF-A0AAW9D2F1-F1
#
_entry.id   AF-A0AAW9D2F1-F1
#
_cell.length_a   1.000
_cell.length_b   1.000
_cell.length_c   1.000
_cell.angle_alpha   90.00
_cell.angle_beta   90.00
_cell.angle_gamma   90.00
#
_symmetry.space_group_name_H-M   'P 1'
#
loop_
_entity.id
_entity.type
_entity.pdbx_description
1 polymer ?
#
loop_
_entity_poly.entity_id
_entity_poly.type
_entity_poly.pdbx_seq_one_letter_code
_entity_poly.pdbx_strand_id
1 'polypeptide(L)' 'MDENDLLIIAATRLNGRELVSNEAKQLALPQNIANSKIPAVCGMDGVQLACIDFLAYMKRSRAVYV' A
#
# COMPACT_ATOMS: atom_id res chain seq x y z
N MET A 1 3.75 3.47 -11.21
CA MET A 1 3.36 2.10 -10.90
C MET A 1 3.93 1.19 -11.94
N ASP A 2 4.88 0.40 -11.48
CA ASP A 2 5.61 -0.54 -12.30
C ASP A 2 5.06 -1.95 -12.12
N GLU A 3 5.53 -2.90 -12.94
CA GLU A 3 5.11 -4.31 -12.86
C GLU A 3 5.36 -4.91 -11.47
N ASN A 4 6.48 -4.54 -10.83
CA ASN A 4 6.81 -5.01 -9.49
C ASN A 4 5.76 -4.60 -8.45
N ASP A 5 5.21 -3.39 -8.56
CA ASP A 5 4.19 -2.88 -7.64
C ASP A 5 2.91 -3.72 -7.75
N LEU A 6 2.50 -4.08 -8.98
CA LEU A 6 1.37 -4.97 -9.22
C LEU A 6 1.60 -6.35 -8.59
N LEU A 7 2.79 -6.92 -8.79
CA LEU A 7 3.14 -8.24 -8.27
C LEU A 7 3.14 -8.24 -6.73
N ILE A 8 3.69 -7.20 -6.10
CA ILE A 8 3.69 -7.04 -4.65
C ILE A 8 2.25 -6.95 -4.13
N ILE A 9 1.41 -6.07 -4.70
CA ILE A 9 0.01 -5.91 -4.29
C ILE A 9 -0.76 -7.22 -4.46
N ALA A 10 -0.62 -7.90 -5.59
CA ALA A 10 -1.30 -9.15 -5.88
C ALA A 10 -0.87 -10.26 -4.91
N ALA A 11 0.44 -10.43 -4.69
CA ALA A 11 0.97 -11.43 -3.76
C ALA A 11 0.48 -11.16 -2.33
N THR A 12 0.54 -9.93 -1.85
CA THR A 12 0.09 -9.57 -0.49
C THR A 12 -1.40 -9.83 -0.32
N ARG A 13 -2.22 -9.49 -1.32
CA ARG A 13 -3.65 -9.76 -1.32
C ARG A 13 -3.96 -11.26 -1.28
N LEU A 14 -3.31 -12.05 -2.13
CA LEU A 14 -3.49 -13.52 -2.17
C LEU A 14 -3.11 -14.19 -0.85
N ASN A 15 -2.15 -13.62 -0.12
CA ASN A 15 -1.73 -14.10 1.19
C ASN A 15 -2.55 -13.53 2.35
N GLY A 16 -3.52 -12.64 2.09
CA GLY A 16 -4.37 -12.03 3.12
C GLY A 16 -3.58 -11.19 4.14
N ARG A 17 -2.44 -10.62 3.73
CA ARG A 17 -1.59 -9.80 4.60
C ARG A 17 -1.84 -8.31 4.34
N GLU A 18 -1.37 -7.47 5.25
CA GLU A 18 -1.29 -6.03 5.02
C GLU A 18 -0.01 -5.69 4.25
N LEU A 19 -0.06 -4.60 3.49
CA LEU A 19 1.11 -4.06 2.80
C LEU A 19 1.68 -2.88 3.58
N VAL A 20 2.97 -2.93 3.89
CA VAL A 20 3.70 -1.79 4.45
C VAL A 20 4.44 -1.09 3.31
N SER A 21 4.11 0.16 3.03
CA SER A 21 4.80 0.96 2.01
C SER A 21 5.01 2.39 2.51
N ASN A 22 6.20 2.95 2.25
CA ASN A 22 6.55 4.33 2.59
C ASN A 22 6.29 5.30 1.45
N GLU A 23 5.61 4.86 0.39
CA GLU A 23 5.16 5.78 -0.64
C GLU A 23 4.19 6.81 -0.09
N ALA A 24 4.37 8.06 -0.50
CA ALA A 24 3.49 9.14 -0.09
C ALA A 24 2.06 8.86 -0.57
N LYS A 25 1.08 9.08 0.32
CA LYS A 25 -0.34 9.00 -0.03
C LYS A 25 -0.64 9.88 -1.24
N GLN A 26 -1.45 9.36 -2.15
CA GLN A 26 -1.87 10.07 -3.33
C GLN A 26 -3.32 10.52 -3.14
N LEU A 27 -3.51 11.82 -2.99
CA LEU A 27 -4.82 12.42 -2.69
C LEU A 27 -5.77 12.42 -3.88
N ALA A 28 -5.23 12.48 -5.11
CA ALA A 28 -6.00 12.45 -6.34
C ALA A 28 -5.48 11.32 -7.24
N LEU A 29 -6.37 10.47 -7.74
CA LEU A 29 -6.00 9.43 -8.69
C LEU A 29 -5.67 10.08 -10.04
N PRO A 30 -4.49 9.82 -10.61
CA PRO A 30 -4.13 10.29 -11.94
C PRO A 30 -5.00 9.59 -12.99
N GLN A 31 -5.23 10.27 -14.12
CA GLN A 31 -5.96 9.68 -15.24
C GLN A 31 -5.29 8.42 -15.79
N ASN A 32 -3.95 8.35 -15.71
CA ASN A 32 -3.19 7.16 -16.10
C ASN A 32 -2.82 6.34 -14.85
N ILE A 33 -3.31 5.11 -14.78
CA ILE A 33 -3.04 4.14 -13.70
C ILE A 33 -1.54 3.85 -13.57
N ALA A 34 -0.76 3.94 -14.65
CA ALA A 34 0.69 3.80 -14.59
C ALA A 34 1.36 4.87 -13.70
N ASN A 35 0.69 5.99 -13.42
CA ASN A 35 1.18 7.02 -12.50
C ASN A 35 0.62 6.87 -11.09
N SER A 36 -0.20 5.84 -10.83
CA SER A 36 -0.69 5.56 -9.50
C SER A 36 0.43 5.11 -8.58
N LYS A 37 0.28 5.44 -7.30
CA LYS A 37 1.12 4.96 -6.20
C LYS A 37 0.49 3.74 -5.54
N ILE A 38 1.30 2.89 -4.93
CA ILE A 38 0.83 1.67 -4.26
C ILE A 38 -0.34 1.94 -3.29
N PRO A 39 -0.27 2.95 -2.38
CA PRO A 39 -1.36 3.20 -1.42
C PRO A 39 -2.68 3.58 -2.10
N ALA A 40 -2.61 4.24 -3.26
CA ALA A 40 -3.80 4.62 -4.02
C ALA A 40 -4.48 3.37 -4.60
N VAL A 41 -3.69 2.47 -5.21
CA VAL A 41 -4.21 1.23 -5.80
C VAL A 41 -4.70 0.24 -4.75
N CYS A 42 -4.03 0.16 -3.60
CA CYS A 42 -4.51 -0.65 -2.48
C CYS A 42 -5.92 -0.25 -2.01
N GLY A 43 -6.24 1.05 -2.06
CA GLY A 43 -7.54 1.60 -1.71
C GLY A 43 -8.58 1.60 -2.83
N MET A 44 -8.25 1.15 -4.04
CA MET A 44 -9.21 1.10 -5.15
C MET A 44 -10.28 0.02 -4.93
N ASP A 45 -11.49 0.31 -5.40
CA ASP A 45 -12.56 -0.67 -5.47
C ASP A 45 -12.13 -1.90 -6.27
N GLY A 46 -12.35 -3.07 -5.69
CA GLY A 46 -11.91 -4.35 -6.25
C GLY A 46 -10.53 -4.82 -5.79
N VAL A 47 -9.67 -3.97 -5.20
CA VAL A 47 -8.40 -4.38 -4.56
C VAL A 47 -8.57 -4.52 -3.05
N GLN A 48 -9.05 -3.45 -2.39
CA GLN A 48 -9.38 -3.41 -0.96
C GLN A 48 -8.29 -4.04 -0.06
N LEU A 49 -7.04 -3.64 -0.25
CA LEU A 49 -5.89 -4.12 0.51
C LEU A 49 -5.51 -3.12 1.60
N ALA A 50 -5.35 -3.60 2.84
CA ALA A 50 -4.86 -2.76 3.94
C ALA A 50 -3.41 -2.33 3.64
N CYS A 51 -3.20 -1.03 3.49
CA CYS A 51 -1.88 -0.44 3.26
C CYS A 51 -1.58 0.62 4.32
N ILE A 52 -0.43 0.50 4.99
CA ILE A 52 0.01 1.41 6.05
C ILE A 52 1.46 1.83 5.85
N ASP A 53 1.85 2.97 6.40
CA ASP A 53 3.25 3.38 6.43
C ASP A 53 4.05 2.65 7.51
N PHE A 54 5.36 2.56 7.32
CA PHE A 54 6.25 1.86 8.25
C PHE A 54 6.21 2.42 9.67
N LEU A 55 6.09 3.75 9.84
CA LEU A 55 6.02 4.34 11.17
C LEU A 55 4.73 3.96 11.90
N ALA A 56 3.59 3.94 11.19
CA ALA A 56 2.33 3.45 11.72
C ALA A 56 2.42 1.96 12.09
N TYR A 57 3.06 1.13 11.26
CA TYR A 57 3.30 -0.27 11.59
C TYR A 57 4.13 -0.44 12.87
N MET A 58 5.23 0.30 13.00
CA MET A 58 6.12 0.25 14.17
C MET A 58 5.45 0.77 15.45
N LYS A 59 4.65 1.84 15.36
CA LYS A 59 3.86 2.33 16.50
C LYS A 59 2.82 1.29 16.93
N ARG A 60 2.17 0.61 15.98
CA ARG A 60 1.18 -0.43 16.26
C ARG A 60 1.81 -1.69 16.85
N SER A 61 3.04 -2.03 16.45
CA SER A 61 3.73 -3.24 16.94
C SER A 61 4.11 -3.16 18.41
N ARG A 62 4.11 -1.95 19.02
CA ARG A 62 4.57 -1.68 20.39
C ARG A 62 6.01 -2.13 20.67
N ALA A 63 6.77 -2.45 19.63
CA ALA A 63 8.18 -2.82 19.73
C ALA A 63 9.08 -1.59 19.90
N VAL A 64 8.57 -0.39 19.61
CA VAL A 64 9.28 0.88 19.77
C VAL A 64 8.53 1.73 20.79
N TYR A 65 9.20 2.03 21.90
CA TYR A 65 8.80 3.07 22.85
C TYR A 65 9.47 4.36 22.40
N VAL A 66 8.67 5.33 21.92
CA VAL A 66 9.12 6.69 21.64
C VAL A 66 8.62 7.59 22.75
#